data_AF-A0A059WU54-F1
#
_entry.id   AF-A0A059WU54-F1
#
_cell.length_a   1.000
_cell.length_b   1.000
_cell.length_c   1.000
_cell.angle_alpha   90.00
_cell.angle_beta   90.00
_cell.angle_gamma   90.00
#
_symmetry.space_group_name_H-M   'P 1'
#
loop_
_entity.id
_entity.type
_entity.pdbx_description
1 polymer ?
#
loop_
_entity_poly.entity_id
_entity_poly.type
_entity_poly.pdbx_seq_one_letter_code
_entity_poly.pdbx_strand_id
1 'polypeptide(L)'
;MFPGQRYFTGLCLTLLLSALAWFAYVSTEASPERHAERAALVQAPSVVLDASSAAVSVCPRDAARADARVQLVARATDPTGAPLKYKWVPTGGRIEGDGPNTTWDLTGVEPGAYTVQVEVSRGAELDCMAFTTTTIRVTECPPPICPSISIYCPGAVTLGQPVTFSAKITGGDAGVTPVYNWKISAGTITGGQGTSSITVDTTGLAGQPITATLAMGGYNLDCTATCTTQIPVRVENRKFDEYGNINRDDEKARLDNFAIQLQQEPDAQGYIIVYAGRRSRPGDAKKRLDRARDYLVSMRGIDARRIVALDGGTREDLTVELWLVPTGAPAPTPRP
;
A
#
# COMPACT_ATOMS: atom_id res chain seq x y z
N MET A 1 -37.61 -7.87 119.16
CA MET A 1 -38.67 -6.87 119.39
C MET A 1 -39.75 -7.15 118.35
N PHE A 2 -40.94 -7.48 118.83
CA PHE A 2 -42.19 -7.83 118.13
C PHE A 2 -42.59 -6.82 117.02
N PRO A 3 -43.68 -7.04 116.25
CA PRO A 3 -44.30 -8.26 115.70
C PRO A 3 -44.76 -8.09 114.22
N GLY A 4 -45.30 -9.12 113.57
CA GLY A 4 -46.75 -9.21 113.29
C GLY A 4 -47.04 -8.81 111.83
N GLN A 5 -47.82 -9.54 111.03
CA GLN A 5 -49.23 -9.81 111.26
C GLN A 5 -49.71 -10.95 110.33
N ARG A 6 -50.55 -11.84 110.89
CA ARG A 6 -51.28 -12.91 110.21
C ARG A 6 -52.72 -12.46 109.90
N TYR A 7 -53.44 -13.36 109.21
CA TYR A 7 -54.91 -13.49 109.02
C TYR A 7 -55.43 -12.85 107.71
N PHE A 8 -56.25 -13.49 106.87
CA PHE A 8 -57.52 -14.23 107.09
C PHE A 8 -57.73 -15.25 105.93
N THR A 9 -57.84 -16.59 106.16
CA THR A 9 -59.08 -17.43 106.21
C THR A 9 -60.11 -17.17 105.09
N GLY A 10 -60.31 -18.09 104.13
CA GLY A 10 -61.29 -19.20 104.13
C GLY A 10 -62.12 -19.12 102.82
N LEU A 11 -62.82 -20.10 102.24
CA LEU A 11 -63.15 -21.51 102.44
C LEU A 11 -63.95 -21.98 101.18
N CYS A 12 -64.11 -23.29 100.97
CA CYS A 12 -65.08 -24.02 100.09
C CYS A 12 -64.78 -24.18 98.57
N LEU A 13 -64.48 -25.41 98.10
CA LEU A 13 -65.37 -26.48 97.54
C LEU A 13 -65.82 -26.13 96.09
N THR A 14 -65.63 -26.90 95.00
CA THR A 14 -65.81 -28.35 94.73
C THR A 14 -65.31 -28.77 93.32
N LEU A 15 -65.01 -30.07 93.17
CA LEU A 15 -65.26 -30.99 92.03
C LEU A 15 -64.44 -30.97 90.70
N LEU A 16 -63.61 -32.01 90.55
CA LEU A 16 -63.49 -33.02 89.46
C LEU A 16 -63.44 -32.59 87.97
N LEU A 17 -62.32 -32.88 87.28
CA LEU A 17 -62.21 -33.84 86.14
C LEU A 17 -60.82 -33.81 85.43
N SER A 18 -60.19 -34.99 85.34
CA SER A 18 -59.31 -35.54 84.28
C SER A 18 -58.24 -34.67 83.56
N ALA A 19 -56.97 -35.11 83.58
CA ALA A 19 -56.23 -35.52 82.36
C ALA A 19 -54.79 -35.97 82.70
N LEU A 20 -54.36 -37.04 82.02
CA LEU A 20 -53.08 -37.73 82.14
C LEU A 20 -51.91 -36.98 81.47
N ALA A 21 -50.76 -37.02 82.15
CA ALA A 21 -49.38 -37.09 81.68
C ALA A 21 -49.05 -36.61 80.25
N TRP A 22 -48.31 -35.49 80.16
CA TRP A 22 -47.43 -35.18 79.03
C TRP A 22 -46.02 -34.85 79.54
N PHE A 23 -45.15 -35.87 79.61
CA PHE A 23 -43.72 -35.65 79.44
C PHE A 23 -43.53 -35.22 77.99
N ALA A 24 -43.28 -33.92 77.76
CA ALA A 24 -42.88 -33.45 76.45
C ALA A 24 -41.47 -33.96 76.16
N TYR A 25 -41.41 -35.09 75.45
CA TYR A 25 -40.26 -35.46 74.65
C TYR A 25 -40.08 -34.34 73.62
N VAL A 26 -39.01 -33.56 73.72
CA VAL A 26 -38.57 -32.72 72.60
C VAL A 26 -38.00 -33.67 71.56
N SER A 27 -38.86 -34.16 70.67
CA SER A 27 -38.43 -34.81 69.44
C SER A 27 -37.82 -33.75 68.53
N THR A 28 -36.50 -33.80 68.37
CA THR A 28 -35.80 -33.10 67.29
C THR A 28 -36.13 -33.77 65.96
N GLU A 29 -37.29 -33.46 65.38
CA GLU A 29 -37.54 -33.75 63.96
C GLU A 29 -36.83 -32.67 63.14
N ALA A 30 -35.63 -32.99 62.65
CA ALA A 30 -34.95 -32.18 61.65
C ALA A 30 -35.72 -32.29 60.33
N SER A 31 -36.38 -31.20 59.92
CA SER A 31 -37.14 -31.10 58.67
C SER A 31 -36.30 -31.52 57.45
N PRO A 32 -36.84 -32.29 56.49
CA PRO A 32 -36.15 -32.67 55.25
C PRO A 32 -35.62 -31.46 54.46
N GLU A 33 -36.27 -30.29 54.58
CA GLU A 33 -35.79 -29.03 53.99
C GLU A 33 -34.45 -28.58 54.58
N ARG A 34 -34.24 -28.73 55.90
CA ARG A 34 -32.96 -28.37 56.55
C ARG A 34 -31.83 -29.31 56.17
N HIS A 35 -32.13 -30.58 55.88
CA HIS A 35 -31.16 -31.53 55.39
C HIS A 35 -30.77 -31.24 53.93
N ALA A 36 -31.73 -30.89 53.08
CA ALA A 36 -31.47 -30.46 51.70
C ALA A 36 -30.67 -29.14 51.64
N GLU A 37 -31.02 -28.16 52.49
CA GLU A 37 -30.31 -26.89 52.60
C GLU A 37 -28.88 -27.07 53.13
N ARG A 38 -28.68 -27.91 54.17
CA ARG A 38 -27.35 -28.29 54.63
C ARG A 38 -26.54 -29.07 53.59
N ALA A 39 -27.18 -29.92 52.79
CA ALA A 39 -26.51 -30.66 51.72
C ALA A 39 -26.09 -29.71 50.57
N ALA A 40 -26.93 -28.74 50.22
CA ALA A 40 -26.65 -27.75 49.19
C ALA A 40 -25.49 -26.81 49.58
N LEU A 41 -25.34 -26.49 50.87
CA LEU A 41 -24.19 -25.73 51.39
C LEU A 41 -22.85 -26.45 51.23
N VAL A 42 -22.85 -27.79 51.17
CA VAL A 42 -21.63 -28.62 51.01
C VAL A 42 -21.35 -28.95 49.54
N GLN A 43 -22.29 -28.70 48.63
CA GLN A 43 -22.10 -28.97 47.20
C GLN A 43 -21.26 -27.85 46.56
N ALA A 44 -20.35 -28.19 45.64
CA ALA A 44 -19.58 -27.18 44.89
C ALA A 44 -20.48 -26.47 43.84
N PRO A 45 -20.20 -25.21 43.50
CA PRO A 45 -20.81 -24.58 42.33
C PRO A 45 -20.45 -25.35 41.04
N SER A 46 -21.18 -25.15 39.96
CA SER A 46 -20.79 -25.60 38.61
C SER A 46 -20.24 -24.42 37.82
N VAL A 47 -19.27 -24.67 36.93
CA VAL A 47 -18.74 -23.63 36.03
C VAL A 47 -18.42 -24.22 34.65
N VAL A 48 -18.81 -23.49 33.61
CA VAL A 48 -18.41 -23.73 32.21
C VAL A 48 -17.72 -22.47 31.70
N LEU A 49 -16.61 -22.65 30.99
CA LEU A 49 -15.82 -21.55 30.45
C LEU A 49 -15.85 -21.59 28.92
N ASP A 50 -16.39 -20.52 28.34
CA ASP A 50 -16.40 -20.28 26.91
C ASP A 50 -15.34 -19.24 26.54
N ALA A 51 -14.68 -19.44 25.40
CA ALA A 51 -13.75 -18.48 24.81
C ALA A 51 -14.24 -18.08 23.41
N SER A 52 -14.10 -16.81 23.03
CA SER A 52 -14.53 -16.32 21.71
C SER A 52 -13.72 -16.89 20.56
N SER A 53 -12.51 -17.37 20.83
CA SER A 53 -11.65 -18.05 19.87
C SER A 53 -10.85 -19.15 20.58
N ALA A 54 -10.40 -20.16 19.83
CA ALA A 54 -9.44 -21.15 20.30
C ALA A 54 -7.99 -20.83 19.90
N ALA A 55 -7.80 -19.83 19.03
CA ALA A 55 -6.50 -19.40 18.55
C ALA A 55 -6.44 -17.90 18.29
N VAL A 56 -5.28 -17.31 18.54
CA VAL A 56 -4.98 -15.89 18.31
C VAL A 56 -3.63 -15.76 17.63
N SER A 57 -3.38 -14.61 17.01
CA SER A 57 -2.12 -14.37 16.31
C SER A 57 -1.44 -13.11 16.82
N VAL A 58 -0.15 -13.25 17.12
CA VAL A 58 0.74 -12.14 17.46
C VAL A 58 1.61 -11.79 16.25
N CYS A 59 1.69 -10.51 15.92
CA CYS A 59 2.41 -10.02 14.75
C CYS A 59 3.49 -8.99 15.18
N PRO A 60 4.71 -9.42 15.55
CA PRO A 60 5.75 -8.50 16.03
C PRO A 60 6.17 -7.43 15.02
N ARG A 61 6.04 -7.74 13.72
CA ARG A 61 6.42 -6.86 12.61
C ARG A 61 5.27 -6.02 12.06
N ASP A 62 4.05 -6.28 12.51
CA ASP A 62 2.83 -5.65 12.00
C ASP A 62 1.73 -5.66 13.05
N ALA A 63 1.78 -4.71 13.98
CA ALA A 63 0.81 -4.63 15.08
C ALA A 63 -0.65 -4.46 14.59
N ALA A 64 -0.87 -3.94 13.38
CA ALA A 64 -2.21 -3.76 12.82
C ALA A 64 -2.88 -5.10 12.45
N ARG A 65 -2.09 -6.16 12.26
CA ARG A 65 -2.58 -7.50 11.95
C ARG A 65 -2.77 -8.38 13.19
N ALA A 66 -2.25 -7.97 14.35
CA ALA A 66 -2.35 -8.76 15.56
C ALA A 66 -3.80 -8.80 16.08
N ASP A 67 -4.30 -10.00 16.35
CA ASP A 67 -5.54 -10.22 17.08
C ASP A 67 -5.20 -11.09 18.27
N ALA A 68 -4.79 -10.45 19.38
CA ALA A 68 -4.27 -11.09 20.58
C ALA A 68 -5.24 -11.03 21.76
N ARG A 69 -6.51 -10.69 21.53
CA ARG A 69 -7.51 -10.50 22.60
C ARG A 69 -8.62 -11.52 22.50
N VAL A 70 -8.83 -12.27 23.58
CA VAL A 70 -9.89 -13.30 23.66
C VAL A 70 -10.93 -12.89 24.68
N GLN A 71 -12.21 -12.92 24.32
CA GLN A 71 -13.29 -12.73 25.28
C GLN A 71 -13.55 -14.06 25.99
N LEU A 72 -13.55 -14.03 27.33
CA LEU A 72 -13.80 -15.17 28.20
C LEU A 72 -15.13 -14.98 28.92
N VAL A 73 -15.95 -16.04 28.92
CA VAL A 73 -17.26 -16.07 29.58
C VAL A 73 -17.35 -17.30 30.48
N ALA A 74 -17.33 -17.08 31.79
CA ALA A 74 -17.53 -18.11 32.81
C ALA A 74 -19.00 -18.14 33.24
N ARG A 75 -19.72 -19.19 32.84
CA ARG A 75 -21.10 -19.44 33.27
C ARG A 75 -21.06 -20.36 34.48
N ALA A 76 -21.33 -19.79 35.66
CA ALA A 76 -21.34 -20.54 36.90
C ALA A 76 -22.70 -20.48 37.59
N THR A 77 -23.07 -21.59 38.23
CA THR A 77 -24.34 -21.71 38.96
C THR A 77 -24.07 -22.26 40.35
N ASP A 78 -24.69 -21.63 41.34
CA ASP A 78 -24.66 -22.08 42.72
C ASP A 78 -25.97 -22.77 43.12
N PRO A 79 -25.96 -23.97 43.72
CA PRO A 79 -27.18 -24.65 44.17
C PRO A 79 -28.02 -23.87 45.18
N THR A 80 -27.40 -22.98 45.98
CA THR A 80 -28.07 -22.16 47.00
C THR A 80 -28.38 -20.74 46.53
N GLY A 81 -27.96 -20.38 45.31
CA GLY A 81 -28.07 -19.01 44.78
C GLY A 81 -27.13 -18.01 45.47
N ALA A 82 -26.11 -18.49 46.19
CA ALA A 82 -25.13 -17.63 46.84
C ALA A 82 -24.31 -16.82 45.82
N PRO A 83 -23.87 -15.58 46.17
CA PRO A 83 -23.01 -14.80 45.29
C PRO A 83 -21.66 -15.49 45.08
N LEU A 84 -21.21 -15.55 43.82
CA LEU A 84 -19.98 -16.23 43.42
C LEU A 84 -18.84 -15.23 43.21
N LYS A 85 -17.64 -15.61 43.65
CA LYS A 85 -16.37 -14.91 43.41
C LYS A 85 -15.56 -15.68 42.37
N TYR A 86 -14.94 -14.94 41.46
CA TYR A 86 -14.16 -15.46 40.34
C TYR A 86 -12.70 -15.07 40.52
N LYS A 87 -11.80 -16.04 40.39
CA LYS A 87 -10.36 -15.82 40.39
C LYS A 87 -9.76 -16.43 39.14
N TRP A 88 -9.18 -15.58 38.31
CA TRP A 88 -8.58 -15.96 37.04
C TRP A 88 -7.07 -16.14 37.19
N VAL A 89 -6.55 -17.26 36.68
CA VAL A 89 -5.13 -17.62 36.75
C VAL A 89 -4.66 -17.96 35.33
N PRO A 90 -4.12 -16.98 34.58
CA PRO A 90 -3.54 -17.22 33.27
C PRO A 90 -2.09 -17.73 33.40
N THR A 91 -1.65 -18.59 32.47
CA THR A 91 -0.22 -18.96 32.35
C THR A 91 0.61 -17.94 31.60
N GLY A 92 -0.01 -16.95 30.95
CA GLY A 92 0.64 -15.84 30.26
C GLY A 92 -0.35 -14.76 29.85
N GLY A 93 0.19 -13.59 29.45
CA GLY A 93 -0.63 -12.41 29.15
C GLY A 93 -1.26 -11.79 30.40
N ARG A 94 -2.33 -11.01 30.19
CA ARG A 94 -3.03 -10.27 31.24
C ARG A 94 -4.54 -10.44 31.10
N ILE A 95 -5.21 -10.71 32.20
CA ILE A 95 -6.68 -10.67 32.27
C ILE A 95 -7.10 -9.23 32.58
N GLU A 96 -8.00 -8.71 31.78
CA GLU A 96 -8.63 -7.40 31.94
C GLU A 96 -10.09 -7.58 32.36
N GLY A 97 -10.43 -7.07 33.54
CA GLY A 97 -11.74 -7.21 34.16
C GLY A 97 -11.76 -8.21 35.31
N ASP A 98 -12.85 -8.15 36.07
CA ASP A 98 -13.16 -9.01 37.20
C ASP A 98 -14.57 -9.61 37.03
N GLY A 99 -14.78 -10.80 37.61
CA GLY A 99 -16.08 -11.49 37.54
C GLY A 99 -16.21 -12.46 36.34
N PRO A 100 -17.45 -12.73 35.88
CA PRO A 100 -17.74 -13.82 34.94
C PRO A 100 -17.36 -13.54 33.49
N ASN A 101 -17.31 -12.26 33.07
CA ASN A 101 -16.95 -11.87 31.71
C ASN A 101 -15.67 -11.04 31.75
N THR A 102 -14.61 -11.52 31.09
CA THR A 102 -13.31 -10.84 31.09
C THR A 102 -12.67 -10.89 29.70
N THR A 103 -11.72 -9.99 29.45
CA THR A 103 -10.90 -10.04 28.24
C THR A 103 -9.51 -10.55 28.60
N TRP A 104 -9.03 -11.56 27.89
CA TRP A 104 -7.67 -12.04 28.02
C TRP A 104 -6.80 -11.41 26.92
N ASP A 105 -5.89 -10.54 27.34
CA ASP A 105 -4.91 -9.89 26.48
C ASP A 105 -3.61 -10.70 26.45
N LEU A 106 -3.34 -11.32 25.30
CA LEU A 106 -2.14 -12.10 25.01
C LEU A 106 -1.13 -11.27 24.19
N THR A 107 -1.27 -9.94 24.15
CA THR A 107 -0.33 -9.07 23.43
C THR A 107 1.10 -9.23 23.97
N GLY A 108 2.05 -9.48 23.06
CA GLY A 108 3.48 -9.56 23.38
C GLY A 108 3.95 -10.90 23.97
N VAL A 109 3.07 -11.89 24.15
CA VAL A 109 3.49 -13.24 24.52
C VAL A 109 4.11 -13.96 23.31
N GLU A 110 5.04 -14.88 23.57
CA GLU A 110 5.65 -15.70 22.52
C GLU A 110 4.66 -16.72 21.93
N PRO A 111 4.86 -17.21 20.71
CA PRO A 111 4.03 -18.27 20.14
C PRO A 111 4.05 -19.53 21.01
N GLY A 112 2.87 -20.06 21.33
CA GLY A 112 2.74 -21.17 22.27
C GLY A 112 1.29 -21.48 22.63
N ALA A 113 1.10 -22.47 23.51
CA ALA A 113 -0.21 -22.77 24.08
C ALA A 113 -0.29 -22.16 25.48
N TYR A 114 -1.28 -21.30 25.69
CA TYR A 114 -1.53 -20.66 26.97
C TYR A 114 -2.84 -21.18 27.55
N THR A 115 -2.89 -21.36 28.85
CA THR A 115 -4.09 -21.77 29.56
C THR A 115 -4.53 -20.68 30.51
N VAL A 116 -5.84 -20.57 30.68
CA VAL A 116 -6.42 -19.76 31.75
C VAL A 116 -7.35 -20.65 32.55
N GLN A 117 -7.12 -20.65 33.86
CA GLN A 117 -7.98 -21.30 34.83
C GLN A 117 -8.89 -20.25 35.47
N VAL A 118 -10.17 -20.57 35.62
CA VAL A 118 -11.10 -19.82 36.47
C VAL A 118 -11.46 -20.66 37.68
N GLU A 119 -11.27 -20.09 38.86
CA GLU A 119 -11.69 -20.64 40.14
C GLU A 119 -12.95 -19.89 40.60
N VAL A 120 -14.01 -20.63 40.92
CA VAL A 120 -15.29 -20.09 41.37
C VAL A 120 -15.61 -20.61 42.77
N SER A 121 -15.88 -19.68 43.69
CA SER A 121 -16.14 -19.98 45.11
C SER A 121 -17.21 -19.04 45.69
N ARG A 122 -17.81 -19.39 46.84
CA ARG A 122 -18.71 -18.47 47.56
C ARG A 122 -17.96 -17.51 48.50
N GLY A 123 -16.67 -17.76 48.73
CA GLY A 123 -15.74 -16.83 49.37
C GLY A 123 -15.56 -16.99 50.88
N ALA A 124 -16.13 -18.03 51.50
CA ALA A 124 -15.81 -18.46 52.85
C ALA A 124 -14.62 -19.44 52.87
N GLU A 125 -13.89 -19.48 53.99
CA GLU A 125 -12.59 -20.15 54.15
C GLU A 125 -12.63 -21.69 53.97
N LEU A 126 -13.82 -22.30 53.96
CA LEU A 126 -14.04 -23.75 53.83
C LEU A 126 -15.00 -24.12 52.69
N ASP A 127 -15.26 -23.20 51.75
CA ASP A 127 -16.18 -23.47 50.64
C ASP A 127 -15.58 -24.42 49.61
N CYS A 128 -16.41 -25.33 49.10
CA CYS A 128 -16.06 -26.12 47.93
C CYS A 128 -15.95 -25.21 46.70
N MET A 129 -14.83 -25.33 45.97
CA MET A 129 -14.55 -24.54 44.78
C MET A 129 -14.74 -25.37 43.52
N ALA A 130 -15.18 -24.72 42.45
CA ALA A 130 -15.16 -25.29 41.11
C ALA A 130 -14.07 -24.61 40.29
N PHE A 131 -13.39 -25.40 39.46
CA PHE A 131 -12.41 -24.86 38.52
C PHE A 131 -12.63 -25.44 37.14
N THR A 132 -12.33 -24.65 36.13
CA THR A 132 -12.27 -25.11 34.74
C THR A 132 -11.17 -24.35 34.02
N THR A 133 -10.65 -24.95 32.95
CA THR A 133 -9.52 -24.43 32.20
C THR A 133 -9.86 -24.42 30.73
N THR A 134 -9.40 -23.40 30.01
CA THR A 134 -9.38 -23.39 28.55
C THR A 134 -7.98 -23.12 28.04
N THR A 135 -7.70 -23.57 26.82
CA THR A 135 -6.39 -23.45 26.18
C THR A 135 -6.54 -22.65 24.89
N ILE A 136 -5.73 -21.62 24.75
CA ILE A 136 -5.63 -20.78 23.55
C ILE A 136 -4.28 -21.01 22.91
N ARG A 137 -4.28 -21.24 21.59
CA ARG A 137 -3.04 -21.30 20.81
C ARG A 137 -2.68 -19.91 20.29
N VAL A 138 -1.52 -19.42 20.68
CA VAL A 138 -0.92 -18.19 20.13
C VAL A 138 0.03 -18.59 19.01
N THR A 139 -0.21 -18.09 17.81
CA THR A 139 0.67 -18.30 16.65
C THR A 139 1.32 -17.00 16.22
N GLU A 140 2.51 -17.07 15.63
CA GLU A 140 3.10 -15.91 14.97
C GLU A 140 2.49 -15.74 13.57
N CYS A 141 2.21 -14.50 13.21
CA CYS A 141 1.76 -14.17 11.86
C CYS A 141 2.88 -14.46 10.85
N PRO A 142 2.56 -14.95 9.63
CA PRO A 142 3.53 -15.05 8.55
C PRO A 142 4.19 -13.69 8.31
N PRO A 143 5.52 -13.64 8.08
CA PRO A 143 6.21 -12.38 7.83
C PRO A 143 5.62 -11.70 6.60
N PRO A 144 5.46 -10.36 6.61
CA PRO A 144 4.92 -9.65 5.46
C PRO A 144 5.86 -9.77 4.27
N ILE A 145 5.31 -10.00 3.09
CA ILE A 145 6.06 -10.22 1.85
C ILE A 145 5.66 -9.17 0.81
N CYS A 146 6.65 -8.45 0.28
CA CYS A 146 6.43 -7.59 -0.87
C CYS A 146 6.12 -8.42 -2.12
N PRO A 147 5.20 -7.95 -2.98
CA PRO A 147 5.01 -8.59 -4.27
C PRO A 147 6.25 -8.40 -5.15
N SER A 148 6.47 -9.31 -6.09
CA SER A 148 7.45 -9.12 -7.14
C SER A 148 6.91 -8.10 -8.15
N ILE A 149 7.59 -6.97 -8.29
CA ILE A 149 7.21 -5.86 -9.17
C ILE A 149 8.18 -5.86 -10.36
N SER A 150 7.65 -6.12 -11.56
CA SER A 150 8.40 -6.02 -12.82
C SER A 150 7.87 -4.86 -13.64
N ILE A 151 8.65 -3.79 -13.81
CA ILE A 151 8.29 -2.64 -14.66
C ILE A 151 8.88 -2.85 -16.06
N TYR A 152 8.04 -2.75 -17.08
CA TYR A 152 8.44 -2.75 -18.48
C TYR A 152 8.64 -1.29 -18.95
N CYS A 153 9.89 -0.94 -19.23
CA CYS A 153 10.22 0.35 -19.83
C CYS A 153 9.87 0.38 -21.32
N PRO A 154 9.49 1.56 -21.86
CA PRO A 154 9.38 1.76 -23.29
C PRO A 154 10.77 1.65 -23.94
N GLY A 155 10.88 0.81 -24.96
CA GLY A 155 12.16 0.52 -25.64
C GLY A 155 12.53 1.53 -26.75
N ALA A 156 11.55 1.97 -27.55
CA ALA A 156 11.73 3.00 -28.57
C ALA A 156 10.81 4.18 -28.25
N VAL A 157 11.40 5.36 -28.10
CA VAL A 157 10.66 6.59 -27.81
C VAL A 157 10.77 7.52 -29.01
N THR A 158 9.63 8.02 -29.48
CA THR A 158 9.58 9.05 -30.53
C THR A 158 9.42 10.42 -29.88
N LEU A 159 10.21 11.39 -30.33
CA LEU A 159 10.13 12.76 -29.81
C LEU A 159 8.72 13.35 -29.95
N GLY A 160 8.20 13.91 -28.86
CA GLY A 160 6.88 14.53 -28.82
C GLY A 160 5.71 13.54 -28.80
N GLN A 161 5.96 12.23 -28.72
CA GLN A 161 4.93 11.24 -28.45
C GLN A 161 4.92 10.88 -26.96
N PRO A 162 3.73 10.62 -26.38
CA PRO A 162 3.66 10.12 -25.02
C PRO A 162 4.27 8.72 -24.92
N VAL A 163 4.86 8.42 -23.77
CA VAL A 163 5.45 7.10 -23.48
C VAL A 163 4.61 6.36 -22.47
N THR A 164 4.58 5.04 -22.59
CA THR A 164 3.82 4.17 -21.68
C THR A 164 4.78 3.33 -20.85
N PHE A 165 4.58 3.34 -19.53
CA PHE A 165 5.22 2.40 -18.61
C PHE A 165 4.16 1.42 -18.12
N SER A 166 4.49 0.14 -18.09
CA SER A 166 3.59 -0.89 -17.56
C SER A 166 4.30 -1.72 -16.50
N ALA A 167 3.53 -2.29 -15.59
CA ALA A 167 4.02 -3.13 -14.53
C ALA A 167 3.25 -4.44 -14.47
N LYS A 168 3.95 -5.52 -14.15
CA LYS A 168 3.37 -6.80 -13.76
C LYS A 168 3.72 -7.09 -12.32
N ILE A 169 2.70 -7.47 -11.57
CA ILE A 169 2.79 -7.76 -10.14
C ILE A 169 2.41 -9.22 -9.94
N THR A 170 3.23 -9.93 -9.17
CA THR A 170 2.99 -11.33 -8.82
C THR A 170 3.37 -11.58 -7.36
N GLY A 171 2.59 -12.41 -6.65
CA GLY A 171 2.84 -12.70 -5.22
C GLY A 171 2.37 -11.55 -4.31
N GLY A 172 2.97 -11.47 -3.12
CA GLY A 172 2.55 -10.57 -2.05
C GLY A 172 1.69 -11.27 -0.99
N ASP A 173 1.46 -10.58 0.12
CA ASP A 173 0.62 -11.06 1.21
C ASP A 173 -0.82 -11.38 0.78
N ALA A 174 -1.27 -12.60 1.10
CA ALA A 174 -2.63 -13.01 0.86
C ALA A 174 -3.60 -12.16 1.71
N GLY A 175 -4.52 -11.44 1.05
CA GLY A 175 -5.49 -10.57 1.70
C GLY A 175 -5.19 -9.07 1.59
N VAL A 176 -4.02 -8.69 1.06
CA VAL A 176 -3.73 -7.29 0.73
C VAL A 176 -4.27 -6.97 -0.67
N THR A 177 -5.04 -5.88 -0.78
CA THR A 177 -5.43 -5.34 -2.09
C THR A 177 -4.35 -4.34 -2.55
N PRO A 178 -3.62 -4.61 -3.64
CA PRO A 178 -2.53 -3.75 -4.09
C PRO A 178 -3.05 -2.40 -4.61
N VAL A 179 -2.42 -1.31 -4.17
CA VAL A 179 -2.68 0.04 -4.66
C VAL A 179 -1.47 0.54 -5.44
N TYR A 180 -1.66 0.96 -6.69
CA TYR A 180 -0.57 1.41 -7.56
C TYR A 180 -0.32 2.90 -7.37
N ASN A 181 0.87 3.27 -6.90
CA ASN A 181 1.28 4.67 -6.77
C ASN A 181 2.47 4.96 -7.68
N TRP A 182 2.19 5.55 -8.85
CA TRP A 182 3.25 5.92 -9.78
C TRP A 182 3.82 7.30 -9.49
N LYS A 183 5.14 7.41 -9.62
CA LYS A 183 5.90 8.67 -9.60
C LYS A 183 6.85 8.70 -10.79
N ILE A 184 6.99 9.86 -11.43
CA ILE A 184 7.88 10.07 -12.56
C ILE A 184 8.94 11.10 -12.20
N SER A 185 10.18 10.93 -12.68
CA SER A 185 11.27 11.88 -12.42
C SER A 185 11.16 13.17 -13.25
N ALA A 186 10.58 13.08 -14.45
CA ALA A 186 10.40 14.18 -15.39
C ALA A 186 9.18 13.92 -16.28
N GLY A 187 8.52 14.99 -16.72
CA GLY A 187 7.29 14.92 -17.51
C GLY A 187 6.03 14.89 -16.66
N THR A 188 4.89 14.63 -17.31
CA THR A 188 3.58 14.63 -16.65
C THR A 188 2.85 13.34 -16.95
N ILE A 189 2.35 12.67 -15.91
CA ILE A 189 1.47 11.51 -16.08
C ILE A 189 0.11 12.01 -16.60
N THR A 190 -0.26 11.63 -17.82
CA THR A 190 -1.50 12.05 -18.48
C THR A 190 -2.63 11.04 -18.31
N GLY A 191 -2.32 9.80 -17.90
CA GLY A 191 -3.33 8.78 -17.66
C GLY A 191 -2.79 7.53 -16.96
N GLY A 192 -3.71 6.72 -16.42
CA GLY A 192 -3.40 5.41 -15.85
C GLY A 192 -2.92 5.39 -14.40
N GLN A 193 -2.93 6.53 -13.70
CA GLN A 193 -2.61 6.57 -12.28
C GLN A 193 -3.54 5.66 -11.48
N GLY A 194 -3.01 4.94 -10.48
CA GLY A 194 -3.77 3.93 -9.75
C GLY A 194 -3.94 2.59 -10.46
N THR A 195 -3.37 2.43 -11.67
CA THR A 195 -3.46 1.18 -12.45
C THR A 195 -2.07 0.57 -12.72
N SER A 196 -2.02 -0.60 -13.35
CA SER A 196 -0.77 -1.28 -13.71
C SER A 196 -0.04 -0.64 -14.90
N SER A 197 -0.56 0.42 -15.50
CA SER A 197 0.10 1.11 -16.62
C SER A 197 -0.16 2.61 -16.54
N ILE A 198 0.85 3.41 -16.84
CA ILE A 198 0.72 4.87 -16.95
C ILE A 198 1.19 5.37 -18.31
N THR A 199 0.60 6.47 -18.74
CA THR A 199 1.01 7.24 -19.92
C THR A 199 1.61 8.56 -19.45
N VAL A 200 2.76 8.92 -20.01
CA VAL A 200 3.54 10.10 -19.62
C VAL A 200 3.77 10.97 -20.84
N ASP A 201 3.42 12.25 -20.75
CA ASP A 201 3.83 13.27 -21.72
C ASP A 201 5.30 13.63 -21.50
N THR A 202 6.08 13.54 -22.58
CA THR A 202 7.53 13.75 -22.61
C THR A 202 7.93 15.04 -23.34
N THR A 203 6.96 15.92 -23.62
CA THR A 203 7.19 17.19 -24.29
C THR A 203 8.26 18.01 -23.57
N GLY A 204 9.28 18.43 -24.34
CA GLY A 204 10.39 19.24 -23.81
C GLY A 204 11.52 18.46 -23.13
N LEU A 205 11.46 17.12 -23.08
CA LEU A 205 12.45 16.28 -22.39
C LEU A 205 13.47 15.62 -23.33
N ALA A 206 13.67 16.17 -24.51
CA ALA A 206 14.60 15.62 -25.48
C ALA A 206 16.02 15.50 -24.89
N GLY A 207 16.63 14.33 -25.03
CA GLY A 207 17.96 14.02 -24.49
C GLY A 207 18.04 13.80 -22.99
N GLN A 208 16.92 13.83 -22.26
CA GLN A 208 16.90 13.57 -20.82
C GLN A 208 16.40 12.14 -20.50
N PRO A 209 16.95 11.51 -19.45
CA PRO A 209 16.39 10.26 -18.92
C PRO A 209 15.08 10.52 -18.18
N ILE A 210 14.15 9.58 -18.30
CA ILE A 210 12.93 9.54 -17.49
C ILE A 210 12.91 8.24 -16.69
N THR A 211 12.79 8.37 -15.36
CA THR A 211 12.67 7.27 -14.41
C THR A 211 11.25 7.20 -13.88
N ALA A 212 10.57 6.08 -14.13
CA ALA A 212 9.31 5.73 -13.51
C ALA A 212 9.57 4.93 -12.23
N THR A 213 8.92 5.31 -11.14
CA THR A 213 8.92 4.62 -9.86
C THR A 213 7.50 4.16 -9.56
N LEU A 214 7.31 2.87 -9.31
CA LEU A 214 6.05 2.31 -8.83
C LEU A 214 6.22 1.92 -7.37
N ALA A 215 5.43 2.55 -6.50
CA ALA A 215 5.30 2.19 -5.10
C ALA A 215 3.97 1.47 -4.86
N MET A 216 4.01 0.32 -4.20
CA MET A 216 2.81 -0.45 -3.88
C MET A 216 2.27 -0.06 -2.52
N GLY A 217 1.07 0.52 -2.52
CA GLY A 217 0.28 0.73 -1.30
C GLY A 217 -0.52 -0.52 -0.93
N GLY A 218 -1.03 -0.53 0.30
CA GLY A 218 -1.77 -1.65 0.90
C GLY A 218 -0.89 -2.63 1.67
N TYR A 219 0.42 -2.63 1.41
CA TYR A 219 1.41 -3.37 2.17
C TYR A 219 1.98 -2.49 3.28
N ASN A 220 2.31 -3.11 4.42
CA ASN A 220 3.00 -2.44 5.54
C ASN A 220 4.52 -2.38 5.34
N LEU A 221 4.98 -2.46 4.09
CA LEU A 221 6.37 -2.44 3.66
C LEU A 221 6.52 -1.47 2.48
N ASP A 222 7.70 -0.85 2.36
CA ASP A 222 8.04 0.04 1.24
C ASP A 222 8.41 -0.75 -0.03
N CYS A 223 7.40 -1.38 -0.63
CA CYS A 223 7.57 -2.18 -1.85
C CYS A 223 7.63 -1.26 -3.07
N THR A 224 8.83 -0.99 -3.57
CA THR A 224 9.05 -0.10 -4.71
C THR A 224 9.89 -0.74 -5.80
N ALA A 225 9.64 -0.35 -7.05
CA ALA A 225 10.50 -0.68 -8.20
C ALA A 225 10.66 0.53 -9.10
N THR A 226 11.75 0.57 -9.85
CA THR A 226 12.05 1.66 -10.77
C THR A 226 12.46 1.15 -12.14
N CYS A 227 12.23 1.96 -13.18
CA CYS A 227 12.69 1.70 -14.52
C CYS A 227 13.01 3.03 -15.22
N THR A 228 14.08 3.08 -16.00
CA THR A 228 14.55 4.29 -16.67
C THR A 228 14.60 4.10 -18.17
N THR A 229 14.07 5.07 -18.91
CA THR A 229 14.15 5.14 -20.38
C THR A 229 14.85 6.43 -20.81
N GLN A 230 15.51 6.43 -21.96
CA GLN A 230 16.19 7.60 -22.52
C GLN A 230 15.32 8.21 -23.62
N ILE A 231 15.05 9.52 -23.52
CA ILE A 231 14.40 10.25 -24.60
C ILE A 231 15.46 10.62 -25.64
N PRO A 232 15.22 10.38 -26.95
CA PRO A 232 16.17 10.75 -27.99
C PRO A 232 16.54 12.23 -27.92
N VAL A 233 17.75 12.57 -28.35
CA VAL A 233 18.17 13.97 -28.47
C VAL A 233 17.44 14.59 -29.66
N ARG A 234 16.98 15.84 -29.50
CA ARG A 234 16.44 16.61 -30.62
C ARG A 234 17.60 17.01 -31.53
N VAL A 235 17.61 16.44 -32.73
CA VAL A 235 18.57 16.81 -33.77
C VAL A 235 17.92 17.91 -34.62
N GLU A 236 18.63 19.02 -34.80
CA GLU A 236 18.16 20.16 -35.60
C GLU A 236 19.01 20.31 -36.86
N ASN A 237 18.38 20.85 -37.92
CA ASN A 237 19.14 21.31 -39.07
C ASN A 237 19.87 22.61 -38.70
N ARG A 238 20.95 22.92 -39.43
CA ARG A 238 21.65 24.19 -39.28
C ARG A 238 21.95 24.82 -40.62
N LYS A 239 21.75 26.12 -40.72
CA LYS A 239 22.17 26.90 -41.88
C LYS A 239 23.69 27.04 -41.82
N PHE A 240 24.36 26.49 -42.84
CA PHE A 240 25.81 26.55 -42.95
C PHE A 240 26.27 27.88 -43.53
N ASP A 241 25.63 28.33 -44.61
CA ASP A 241 25.98 29.57 -45.29
C ASP A 241 24.79 30.16 -46.05
N GLU A 242 24.86 31.45 -46.36
CA GLU A 242 23.89 32.17 -47.17
C GLU A 242 24.61 33.23 -48.01
N TYR A 243 24.29 33.29 -49.30
CA TYR A 243 24.88 34.27 -50.20
C TYR A 243 23.93 34.69 -51.33
N GLY A 244 24.12 35.91 -51.80
CA GLY A 244 23.34 36.48 -52.91
C GLY A 244 23.92 36.16 -54.29
N ASN A 245 23.72 37.06 -55.24
CA ASN A 245 24.29 36.92 -56.58
C ASN A 245 25.80 37.27 -56.61
N ILE A 246 26.64 36.27 -56.33
CA ILE A 246 28.11 36.37 -56.36
C ILE A 246 28.73 35.79 -57.64
N ASN A 247 30.00 36.14 -57.89
CA ASN A 247 30.77 35.60 -58.99
C ASN A 247 30.94 34.06 -58.84
N ARG A 248 31.38 33.37 -59.91
CA ARG A 248 31.46 31.90 -59.91
C ARG A 248 32.60 31.35 -59.04
N ASP A 249 33.70 32.07 -58.89
CA ASP A 249 34.85 31.57 -58.16
C ASP A 249 34.65 31.72 -56.64
N ASP A 250 33.99 32.80 -56.21
CA ASP A 250 33.52 33.00 -54.84
C ASP A 250 32.48 31.95 -54.45
N GLU A 251 31.57 31.59 -55.38
CA GLU A 251 30.62 30.51 -55.14
C GLU A 251 31.32 29.16 -54.96
N LYS A 252 32.30 28.84 -55.82
CA LYS A 252 33.08 27.60 -55.66
C LYS A 252 33.75 27.55 -54.30
N ALA A 253 34.36 28.65 -53.84
CA ALA A 253 35.00 28.70 -52.53
C ALA A 253 34.02 28.43 -51.38
N ARG A 254 32.78 28.94 -51.47
CA ARG A 254 31.72 28.65 -50.47
C ARG A 254 31.26 27.19 -50.53
N LEU A 255 31.08 26.66 -51.74
CA LEU A 255 30.73 25.25 -51.94
C LEU A 255 31.86 24.30 -51.53
N ASP A 256 33.13 24.71 -51.63
CA ASP A 256 34.28 23.97 -51.12
C ASP A 256 34.20 23.83 -49.60
N ASN A 257 33.95 24.93 -48.89
CA ASN A 257 33.76 24.91 -47.44
C ASN A 257 32.57 24.03 -47.04
N PHE A 258 31.47 24.09 -47.79
CA PHE A 258 30.30 23.26 -47.55
C PHE A 258 30.60 21.77 -47.79
N ALA A 259 31.34 21.44 -48.86
CA ALA A 259 31.78 20.09 -49.14
C ALA A 259 32.69 19.54 -48.04
N ILE A 260 33.62 20.35 -47.51
CA ILE A 260 34.47 19.97 -46.37
C ILE A 260 33.60 19.58 -45.17
N GLN A 261 32.57 20.37 -44.85
CA GLN A 261 31.69 20.07 -43.72
C GLN A 261 30.87 18.79 -43.96
N LEU A 262 30.37 18.57 -45.17
CA LEU A 262 29.66 17.33 -45.54
C LEU A 262 30.57 16.09 -45.49
N GLN A 263 31.87 16.25 -45.75
CA GLN A 263 32.83 15.16 -45.60
C GLN A 263 33.10 14.82 -44.13
N GLN A 264 33.12 15.84 -43.25
CA GLN A 264 33.28 15.65 -41.81
C GLN A 264 32.04 15.05 -41.13
N GLU A 265 30.85 15.27 -41.70
CA GLU A 265 29.57 14.74 -41.20
C GLU A 265 28.96 13.75 -42.19
N PRO A 266 29.43 12.48 -42.26
CA PRO A 266 29.03 11.52 -43.28
C PRO A 266 27.52 11.19 -43.26
N ASP A 267 26.88 11.29 -42.09
CA ASP A 267 25.46 10.99 -41.90
C ASP A 267 24.54 12.20 -42.15
N ALA A 268 25.10 13.36 -42.53
CA ALA A 268 24.34 14.54 -42.86
C ALA A 268 24.01 14.62 -44.36
N GLN A 269 22.84 15.16 -44.68
CA GLN A 269 22.50 15.63 -46.03
C GLN A 269 22.81 17.12 -46.17
N GLY A 270 23.28 17.51 -47.35
CA GLY A 270 23.46 18.89 -47.75
C GLY A 270 22.24 19.37 -48.53
N TYR A 271 21.55 20.38 -48.01
CA TYR A 271 20.43 21.02 -48.70
C TYR A 271 20.92 22.31 -49.34
N ILE A 272 20.62 22.49 -50.62
CA ILE A 272 20.84 23.72 -51.38
C ILE A 272 19.46 24.28 -51.71
N ILE A 273 19.15 25.47 -51.20
CA ILE A 273 17.90 26.16 -51.50
C ILE A 273 18.24 27.42 -52.29
N VAL A 274 17.68 27.56 -53.49
CA VAL A 274 17.88 28.76 -54.31
C VAL A 274 16.56 29.49 -54.46
N TYR A 275 16.55 30.76 -54.05
CA TYR A 275 15.44 31.68 -54.23
C TYR A 275 15.74 32.57 -55.44
N ALA A 276 14.79 32.66 -56.38
CA ALA A 276 14.87 33.61 -57.48
C ALA A 276 14.72 35.04 -56.94
N GLY A 277 15.48 36.00 -57.48
CA GLY A 277 15.22 37.41 -57.24
C GLY A 277 14.09 37.92 -58.14
N ARG A 278 13.44 39.03 -57.79
CA ARG A 278 12.37 39.62 -58.61
C ARG A 278 12.80 39.98 -60.03
N ARG A 279 14.09 40.29 -60.20
CA ARG A 279 14.71 40.62 -61.49
C ARG A 279 15.40 39.43 -62.15
N SER A 280 15.38 38.24 -61.52
CA SER A 280 15.95 37.02 -62.10
C SER A 280 15.13 36.57 -63.30
N ARG A 281 15.81 36.04 -64.33
CA ARG A 281 15.13 35.48 -65.48
C ARG A 281 14.53 34.12 -65.11
N PRO A 282 13.44 33.70 -65.80
CA PRO A 282 12.90 32.36 -65.64
C PRO A 282 13.99 31.28 -65.80
N GLY A 283 14.08 30.40 -64.80
CA GLY A 283 15.04 29.29 -64.77
C GLY A 283 16.44 29.65 -64.24
N ASP A 284 16.73 30.91 -63.88
CA ASP A 284 18.03 31.28 -63.30
C ASP A 284 18.29 30.55 -61.97
N ALA A 285 17.28 30.48 -61.10
CA ALA A 285 17.35 29.76 -59.84
C ALA A 285 17.66 28.26 -60.05
N LYS A 286 16.93 27.62 -60.98
CA LYS A 286 17.18 26.21 -61.35
C LYS A 286 18.58 25.99 -61.90
N LYS A 287 19.05 26.84 -62.82
CA LYS A 287 20.42 26.75 -63.37
C LYS A 287 21.50 26.92 -62.31
N ARG A 288 21.28 27.82 -61.34
CA ARG A 288 22.18 28.03 -60.19
C ARG A 288 22.20 26.80 -59.29
N LEU A 289 21.03 26.25 -58.99
CA LEU A 289 20.83 25.05 -58.18
C LEU A 289 21.52 23.82 -58.81
N ASP A 290 21.25 23.56 -60.10
CA ASP A 290 21.84 22.44 -60.85
C ASP A 290 23.38 22.57 -60.87
N ARG A 291 23.91 23.77 -61.13
CA ARG A 291 25.36 24.01 -61.11
C ARG A 291 25.99 23.78 -59.73
N ALA A 292 25.37 24.26 -58.66
CA ALA A 292 25.90 24.10 -57.31
C ALA A 292 25.91 22.61 -56.90
N ARG A 293 24.83 21.88 -57.24
CA ARG A 293 24.76 20.43 -57.04
C ARG A 293 25.82 19.68 -57.83
N ASP A 294 25.98 19.97 -59.12
CA ASP A 294 26.96 19.30 -59.98
C ASP A 294 28.39 19.57 -59.51
N TYR A 295 28.68 20.77 -59.00
CA TYR A 295 29.98 21.07 -58.42
C TYR A 295 30.27 20.20 -57.19
N LEU A 296 29.33 20.07 -56.25
CA LEU A 296 29.49 19.24 -55.06
C LEU A 296 29.64 17.74 -55.40
N VAL A 297 28.87 17.25 -56.38
CA VAL A 297 28.86 15.83 -56.74
C VAL A 297 30.07 15.48 -57.62
N SER A 298 30.25 16.18 -58.73
CA SER A 298 31.25 15.82 -59.75
C SER A 298 32.65 16.32 -59.42
N MET A 299 32.80 17.51 -58.81
CA MET A 299 34.11 18.07 -58.51
C MET A 299 34.59 17.74 -57.09
N ARG A 300 33.67 17.75 -56.10
CA ARG A 300 33.99 17.48 -54.69
C ARG A 300 33.72 16.05 -54.23
N GLY A 301 33.10 15.22 -55.07
CA GLY A 301 32.91 13.80 -54.82
C GLY A 301 31.90 13.48 -53.71
N ILE A 302 30.97 14.40 -53.41
CA ILE A 302 29.89 14.11 -52.45
C ILE A 302 28.87 13.19 -53.13
N ASP A 303 28.43 12.14 -52.44
CA ASP A 303 27.37 11.25 -52.95
C ASP A 303 26.13 12.07 -53.32
N ALA A 304 25.66 11.93 -54.56
CA ALA A 304 24.50 12.60 -55.10
C ALA A 304 23.22 12.38 -54.25
N ARG A 305 23.13 11.27 -53.52
CA ARG A 305 22.03 10.96 -52.59
C ARG A 305 22.04 11.82 -51.32
N ARG A 306 23.19 12.42 -51.01
CA ARG A 306 23.36 13.31 -49.87
C ARG A 306 23.07 14.78 -50.21
N ILE A 307 22.91 15.12 -51.48
CA ILE A 307 22.61 16.50 -51.91
C ILE A 307 21.16 16.65 -52.33
N VAL A 308 20.41 17.46 -51.59
CA VAL A 308 19.01 17.81 -51.87
C VAL A 308 18.95 19.23 -52.41
N ALA A 309 18.41 19.38 -53.62
CA ALA A 309 18.29 20.64 -54.31
C ALA A 309 16.82 21.09 -54.29
N LEU A 310 16.53 22.25 -53.69
CA LEU A 310 15.19 22.79 -53.55
C LEU A 310 15.07 24.18 -54.22
N ASP A 311 13.96 24.39 -54.92
CA ASP A 311 13.53 25.73 -55.33
C ASP A 311 12.86 26.41 -54.14
N GLY A 312 13.42 27.54 -53.71
CA GLY A 312 12.93 28.28 -52.55
C GLY A 312 11.77 29.22 -52.85
N GLY A 313 11.41 29.41 -54.12
CA GLY A 313 10.46 30.42 -54.57
C GLY A 313 11.16 31.75 -54.89
N THR A 314 10.48 32.87 -54.64
CA THR A 314 10.94 34.21 -55.07
C THR A 314 11.14 35.13 -53.87
N ARG A 315 12.34 35.70 -53.74
CA ARG A 315 12.70 36.79 -52.81
C ARG A 315 12.96 38.08 -53.59
N GLU A 316 13.26 39.17 -52.87
CA GLU A 316 13.65 40.45 -53.49
C GLU A 316 14.91 40.26 -54.38
N ASP A 317 15.95 39.68 -53.79
CA ASP A 317 17.22 39.37 -54.45
C ASP A 317 17.46 37.86 -54.55
N LEU A 318 18.21 37.45 -55.58
CA LEU A 318 18.64 36.05 -55.73
C LEU A 318 19.45 35.65 -54.51
N THR A 319 19.01 34.59 -53.82
CA THR A 319 19.60 34.12 -52.58
C THR A 319 19.83 32.61 -52.65
N VAL A 320 20.98 32.14 -52.18
CA VAL A 320 21.29 30.72 -52.01
C VAL A 320 21.52 30.46 -50.53
N GLU A 321 20.83 29.47 -49.99
CA GLU A 321 21.07 28.96 -48.65
C GLU A 321 21.65 27.55 -48.72
N LEU A 322 22.72 27.32 -47.94
CA LEU A 322 23.33 26.02 -47.75
C LEU A 322 23.01 25.53 -46.34
N TRP A 323 22.45 24.34 -46.22
CA TRP A 323 22.00 23.75 -44.96
C TRP A 323 22.61 22.38 -44.74
N LEU A 324 22.99 22.10 -43.51
CA LEU A 324 23.40 20.77 -43.05
C LEU A 324 22.24 20.17 -42.26
N VAL A 325 21.84 18.97 -42.66
CA VAL A 325 20.71 18.24 -42.08
C VAL A 325 21.22 16.88 -41.63
N PRO A 326 21.63 16.74 -40.35
CA PRO A 326 22.03 15.44 -39.82
C PRO A 326 20.86 14.45 -39.83
N THR A 327 21.17 13.15 -39.82
CA THR A 327 20.14 12.11 -39.76
C THR A 327 19.23 12.32 -38.54
N GLY A 328 17.91 12.31 -38.77
CA GLY A 328 16.89 12.55 -37.74
C GLY A 328 16.48 14.01 -37.56
N ALA A 329 17.19 14.97 -38.16
CA ALA A 329 16.76 16.36 -38.20
C ALA A 329 15.63 16.58 -39.24
N PRO A 330 14.68 17.49 -38.98
CA PRO A 330 13.70 17.89 -39.99
C PRO A 330 14.38 18.64 -41.14
N ALA A 331 13.85 18.51 -42.35
CA ALA A 331 14.33 19.28 -43.50
C ALA A 331 14.10 20.79 -43.30
N PRO A 332 15.01 21.65 -43.79
CA PRO A 332 14.79 23.10 -43.78
C PRO A 332 13.56 23.45 -44.61
N THR A 333 12.73 24.35 -44.10
CA THR A 333 11.54 24.84 -44.81
C THR A 333 11.89 26.10 -45.59
N PRO A 334 11.73 26.12 -46.94
CA PRO A 334 11.95 27.32 -47.72
C PRO A 334 11.03 28.47 -47.28
N ARG A 335 11.58 29.69 -47.28
CA ARG A 335 10.86 30.92 -46.91
C ARG A 335 10.96 31.94 -48.06
N PRO A 336 10.06 31.88 -49.06
CA PRO A 336 10.00 32.83 -50.16
C PRO A 336 9.63 34.23 -49.66
#